data_AF-A0A0X3U4Q1-F1
#
_entry.id   AF-A0A0X3U4Q1-F1
#
_cell.length_a   1.000
_cell.length_b   1.000
_cell.length_c   1.000
_cell.angle_alpha   90.00
_cell.angle_beta   90.00
_cell.angle_gamma   90.00
#
_symmetry.space_group_name_H-M   'P 1'
#
loop_
_entity.id
_entity.type
_entity.pdbx_description
1 polymer ?
#
loop_
_entity_poly.entity_id
_entity_poly.type
_entity_poly.pdbx_seq_one_letter_code
_entity_poly.pdbx_strand_id
1 'polypeptide(L)'
;MKKTIPLFAVLGGLLICASLVWGEWQRRQQMDRQQAAHLLSSCVNQGLLSLFRLQRNDWGTKPDFHRQEEISLQVAVAELPEKILDTEPGRRAVEAEQLCASMTENSIRQHGTIYGPLGDLAQDGVLDPASLTERKASKRQQRKIRRLRVSAQAADRYLEDLRVDLSAKLAASALDSKTRQLVEMEIQREVLDYYQPGNFSRDSIEHYLSRREKLIQLLADNPDGYSIRSGALYFHNAGLRRRVDSLYRALLQGHGKFLANWKQVVRHQQRPLSTSQGV
;
A
#
# COMPACT_ATOMS: atom_id res chain seq x y z
N MET A 1 48.14 32.16 50.97
CA MET A 1 47.81 31.30 49.81
C MET A 1 46.96 30.06 50.21
N LYS A 2 45.81 30.24 50.87
CA LYS A 2 44.92 29.11 51.29
C LYS A 2 43.47 29.21 50.77
N LYS A 3 43.15 30.22 49.94
CA LYS A 3 41.78 30.47 49.43
C LYS A 3 41.53 29.96 48.00
N THR A 4 42.55 29.46 47.30
CA THR A 4 42.41 28.96 45.92
C THR A 4 42.01 27.47 45.86
N ILE A 5 42.42 26.66 46.83
CA ILE A 5 42.08 25.24 46.94
C ILE A 5 40.55 24.98 47.00
N PRO A 6 39.74 25.71 47.80
CA PRO A 6 38.29 25.51 47.78
C PRO A 6 37.66 25.93 46.44
N LEU A 7 38.23 26.91 45.74
CA LEU A 7 37.74 27.36 44.43
C LEU A 7 37.93 26.28 43.35
N PHE A 8 39.09 25.63 43.31
CA PHE A 8 39.37 24.53 42.39
C PHE A 8 38.53 23.28 42.69
N ALA A 9 38.23 23.00 43.97
CA ALA A 9 37.35 21.91 44.36
C ALA A 9 35.89 22.16 43.90
N VAL A 10 35.39 23.39 44.03
CA VAL A 10 34.05 23.78 43.55
C VAL A 10 33.98 23.75 42.02
N LEU A 11 34.99 24.26 41.32
CA LEU A 11 35.07 24.20 39.86
C LEU A 11 35.15 22.76 39.35
N GLY A 12 35.95 21.90 39.99
CA GLY A 12 36.02 20.47 39.68
C GLY A 12 34.69 19.76 39.89
N GLY A 13 33.99 20.06 40.99
CA GLY A 13 32.65 19.51 41.27
C GLY A 13 31.60 19.96 40.24
N LEU A 14 31.59 21.24 39.86
CA LEU A 14 30.68 21.76 38.83
C LEU A 14 30.93 21.13 37.46
N LEU A 15 32.18 20.91 37.08
CA LEU A 15 32.53 20.23 35.82
C LEU A 15 32.05 18.78 35.80
N ILE A 16 32.17 18.06 36.92
CA ILE A 16 31.67 16.67 37.03
C ILE A 16 30.14 16.67 36.92
N CYS A 17 29.43 17.52 37.66
CA CYS A 17 27.97 17.63 37.58
C CYS A 17 27.50 18.02 36.17
N ALA A 18 28.16 18.99 35.52
CA ALA A 18 27.85 19.40 34.15
C ALA A 18 28.07 18.24 33.16
N SER A 19 29.12 17.44 33.33
CA SER A 19 29.38 16.28 32.47
C SER A 19 28.33 15.18 32.62
N LEU A 20 27.84 14.93 33.84
CA LEU A 20 26.79 13.94 34.11
C LEU A 20 25.45 14.38 33.53
N VAL A 21 25.07 15.65 33.74
CA VAL A 21 23.85 16.23 33.17
C VAL A 21 23.91 16.23 31.65
N TRP A 22 25.06 16.58 31.06
CA TRP A 22 25.25 16.54 29.61
C TRP A 22 25.16 15.12 29.05
N GLY A 23 25.78 14.13 29.70
CA GLY A 23 25.72 12.73 29.31
C GLY A 23 24.29 12.18 29.34
N GLU A 24 23.54 12.48 30.40
CA GLU A 24 22.15 12.07 30.54
C GLU A 24 21.24 12.75 29.50
N TRP A 25 21.47 14.04 29.24
CA TRP A 25 20.79 14.76 28.16
C TRP A 25 21.07 14.14 26.79
N GLN A 26 22.32 13.80 26.48
CA GLN A 26 22.68 13.14 25.23
C GLN A 26 22.01 11.76 25.09
N ARG A 27 21.96 10.97 26.16
CA ARG A 27 21.26 9.68 26.17
C ARG A 27 19.77 9.85 25.88
N ARG A 28 19.09 10.79 26.54
CA ARG A 28 17.68 11.10 26.27
C ARG A 28 17.44 11.49 24.82
N GLN A 29 18.30 12.35 24.27
CA GLN A 29 18.22 12.72 22.86
C GLN A 29 18.43 11.53 21.91
N GLN A 30 19.26 10.56 22.27
CA GLN A 30 19.45 9.34 21.49
C GLN A 30 18.24 8.42 21.58
N MET A 31 17.70 8.21 22.79
CA MET A 31 16.48 7.41 23.00
C MET A 31 15.29 8.00 22.24
N ASP A 32 15.07 9.32 22.32
CA ASP A 32 14.00 10.01 21.58
C ASP A 32 14.11 9.78 20.05
N ARG A 33 15.33 9.77 19.51
CA ARG A 33 15.56 9.51 18.08
C ARG A 33 15.27 8.07 17.71
N GLN A 34 15.70 7.12 18.54
CA GLN A 34 15.48 5.70 18.33
C GLN A 34 13.99 5.36 18.42
N GLN A 35 13.27 5.90 19.41
CA GLN A 35 11.82 5.72 19.53
C GLN A 35 11.07 6.29 18.32
N ALA A 36 11.44 7.49 17.84
CA ALA A 36 10.85 8.07 16.64
C ALA A 36 11.10 7.21 15.40
N ALA A 37 12.33 6.70 15.23
CA ALA A 37 12.68 5.82 14.12
C ALA A 37 11.95 4.47 14.18
N HIS A 38 11.86 3.88 15.37
CA HIS A 38 11.15 2.63 15.59
C HIS A 38 9.63 2.75 15.38
N LEU A 39 9.03 3.86 15.82
CA LEU A 39 7.62 4.14 15.58
C LEU A 39 7.33 4.26 14.08
N LEU A 40 8.14 5.03 13.35
CA LEU A 40 7.95 5.24 11.91
C LEU A 40 8.22 3.97 11.09
N SER A 41 9.23 3.17 11.46
CA SER A 41 9.49 1.88 10.81
C SER A 41 8.34 0.89 11.06
N SER A 42 7.86 0.79 12.28
CA SER A 42 6.69 -0.03 12.63
C SER A 42 5.44 0.40 11.87
N CYS A 43 5.22 1.71 11.71
CA CYS A 43 4.10 2.29 10.98
C CYS A 43 4.11 1.89 9.48
N VAL A 44 5.25 2.07 8.81
CA VAL A 44 5.41 1.65 7.40
C VAL A 44 5.22 0.14 7.27
N ASN A 45 5.73 -0.64 8.22
CA ASN A 45 5.54 -2.09 8.23
C ASN A 45 4.05 -2.47 8.37
N GLN A 46 3.27 -1.78 9.21
CA GLN A 46 1.82 -2.02 9.31
C GLN A 46 1.11 -1.75 7.97
N GLY A 47 1.47 -0.68 7.27
CA GLY A 47 0.97 -0.39 5.92
C GLY A 47 1.25 -1.51 4.92
N LEU A 48 2.45 -2.10 4.96
CA LEU A 48 2.81 -3.24 4.13
C LEU A 48 2.08 -4.53 4.54
N LEU A 49 1.99 -4.82 5.84
CA LEU A 49 1.23 -5.98 6.35
C LEU A 49 -0.23 -5.91 5.94
N SER A 50 -0.81 -4.71 5.97
CA SER A 50 -2.15 -4.44 5.48
C SER A 50 -2.30 -4.76 3.98
N LEU A 51 -1.32 -4.35 3.16
CA LEU A 51 -1.26 -4.77 1.74
C LEU A 51 -1.25 -6.30 1.59
N PHE A 52 -0.48 -7.02 2.40
CA PHE A 52 -0.44 -8.49 2.34
C PHE A 52 -1.79 -9.11 2.70
N ARG A 53 -2.52 -8.55 3.67
CA ARG A 53 -3.89 -9.00 3.98
C ARG A 53 -4.81 -8.81 2.78
N LEU A 54 -4.71 -7.67 2.08
CA LEU A 54 -5.46 -7.40 0.84
C LEU A 54 -5.08 -8.37 -0.30
N GLN A 55 -3.79 -8.66 -0.49
CA GLN A 55 -3.32 -9.63 -1.49
C GLN A 55 -3.83 -11.04 -1.20
N ARG A 56 -3.96 -11.42 0.08
CA ARG A 56 -4.44 -12.75 0.47
C ARG A 56 -5.96 -12.89 0.37
N ASN A 57 -6.68 -11.78 0.24
CA ASN A 57 -8.14 -11.79 0.15
C ASN A 57 -8.65 -12.65 -1.01
N ASP A 58 -9.79 -13.28 -0.80
CA ASP A 58 -10.58 -13.85 -1.88
C ASP A 58 -11.60 -12.81 -2.37
N TRP A 59 -11.21 -12.06 -3.39
CA TRP A 59 -12.03 -10.98 -3.95
C TRP A 59 -13.38 -11.46 -4.51
N GLY A 60 -13.50 -12.71 -4.95
CA GLY A 60 -14.78 -13.26 -5.40
C GLY A 60 -15.76 -13.49 -4.24
N THR A 61 -15.24 -13.70 -3.03
CA THR A 61 -16.05 -13.97 -1.83
C THR A 61 -16.23 -12.73 -0.95
N LYS A 62 -15.21 -11.86 -0.87
CA LYS A 62 -15.18 -10.67 -0.01
C LYS A 62 -14.74 -9.43 -0.81
N PRO A 63 -15.59 -8.91 -1.71
CA PRO A 63 -15.24 -7.77 -2.57
C PRO A 63 -14.99 -6.46 -1.79
N ASP A 64 -15.67 -6.26 -0.65
CA ASP A 64 -15.56 -5.05 0.17
C ASP A 64 -14.47 -5.11 1.25
N PHE A 65 -13.62 -6.15 1.26
CA PHE A 65 -12.62 -6.36 2.31
C PHE A 65 -11.66 -5.17 2.49
N HIS A 66 -11.39 -4.40 1.43
CA HIS A 66 -10.52 -3.22 1.50
C HIS A 66 -10.98 -2.17 2.53
N ARG A 67 -12.29 -2.01 2.75
CA ARG A 67 -12.83 -1.07 3.74
C ARG A 67 -12.64 -1.57 5.17
N GLN A 68 -12.74 -2.88 5.38
CA GLN A 68 -12.49 -3.49 6.69
C GLN A 68 -11.01 -3.37 7.07
N GLU A 69 -10.14 -3.56 6.08
CA GLU A 69 -8.71 -3.44 6.26
C GLU A 69 -8.26 -1.99 6.51
N GLU A 70 -8.91 -0.98 5.89
CA GLU A 70 -8.69 0.43 6.21
C GLU A 70 -8.88 0.71 7.71
N ILE A 71 -10.01 0.26 8.27
CA ILE A 71 -10.31 0.42 9.71
C ILE A 71 -9.27 -0.35 10.54
N SER A 72 -8.96 -1.58 10.15
CA SER A 72 -8.00 -2.43 10.88
C SER A 72 -6.60 -1.82 10.91
N LEU A 73 -6.16 -1.20 9.81
CA LEU A 73 -4.88 -0.50 9.72
C LEU A 73 -4.86 0.76 10.59
N GLN A 74 -5.93 1.56 10.57
CA GLN A 74 -6.05 2.76 11.42
C GLN A 74 -5.93 2.40 12.90
N VAL A 75 -6.66 1.36 13.35
CA VAL A 75 -6.60 0.87 14.74
C VAL A 75 -5.20 0.37 15.08
N ALA A 76 -4.62 -0.51 14.24
CA ALA A 76 -3.30 -1.08 14.49
C ALA A 76 -2.21 0.00 14.63
N VAL A 77 -2.31 1.07 13.84
CA VAL A 77 -1.38 2.21 13.88
C VAL A 77 -1.62 3.10 15.08
N ALA A 78 -2.88 3.40 15.43
CA ALA A 78 -3.21 4.23 16.59
C ALA A 78 -2.71 3.63 17.91
N GLU A 79 -2.60 2.30 17.99
CA GLU A 79 -2.05 1.59 19.15
C GLU A 79 -0.51 1.54 19.19
N LEU A 80 0.20 1.94 18.12
CA LEU A 80 1.67 1.83 18.07
C LEU A 80 2.37 2.73 19.11
N PRO A 81 2.00 4.01 19.30
CA PRO A 81 2.66 4.88 20.27
C PRO A 81 2.64 4.27 21.68
N GLU A 82 1.49 3.76 22.14
CA GLU A 82 1.36 3.14 23.45
C GLU A 82 2.22 1.87 23.63
N LYS A 83 2.48 1.13 22.53
CA LYS A 83 3.28 -0.10 22.55
C LYS A 83 4.79 0.14 22.49
N ILE A 84 5.21 1.30 21.98
CA ILE A 84 6.62 1.60 21.66
C ILE A 84 7.22 2.65 22.59
N LEU A 85 6.42 3.60 23.07
CA LEU A 85 6.90 4.73 23.84
C LEU A 85 6.89 4.39 25.34
N ASP A 86 8.05 4.01 25.86
CA ASP A 86 8.25 3.62 27.27
C ASP A 86 8.18 4.80 28.27
N THR A 87 8.18 6.06 27.79
CA THR A 87 8.24 7.28 28.62
C THR A 87 7.34 8.38 28.06
N GLU A 88 7.19 9.50 28.79
CA GLU A 88 6.58 10.72 28.23
C GLU A 88 7.19 11.03 26.86
N PRO A 89 6.37 11.21 25.81
CA PRO A 89 6.87 11.37 24.45
C PRO A 89 7.65 12.69 24.33
N GLY A 90 8.94 12.58 24.01
CA GLY A 90 9.73 13.73 23.60
C GLY A 90 9.18 14.35 22.30
N ARG A 91 9.59 15.58 21.98
CA ARG A 91 9.12 16.31 20.77
C ARG A 91 9.21 15.50 19.47
N ARG A 92 10.24 14.66 19.32
CA ARG A 92 10.43 13.82 18.13
C ARG A 92 9.41 12.69 18.03
N ALA A 93 9.01 12.12 19.16
CA ALA A 93 7.99 11.08 19.20
C ALA A 93 6.63 11.63 18.79
N VAL A 94 6.26 12.84 19.26
CA VAL A 94 5.04 13.53 18.84
C VAL A 94 5.04 13.83 17.33
N GLU A 95 6.16 14.33 16.80
CA GLU A 95 6.30 14.56 15.35
C GLU A 95 6.21 13.25 14.55
N ALA A 96 6.84 12.18 15.05
CA ALA A 96 6.80 10.86 14.44
C ALA A 96 5.39 10.25 14.44
N GLU A 97 4.61 10.47 15.49
CA GLU A 97 3.20 10.04 15.56
C GLU A 97 2.36 10.72 14.47
N GLN A 98 2.48 12.05 14.32
CA GLN A 98 1.78 12.80 13.27
C GLN A 98 2.19 12.33 11.87
N LEU A 99 3.49 12.13 11.65
CA LEU A 99 4.02 11.64 10.40
C LEU A 99 3.53 10.21 10.11
N CYS A 100 3.48 9.35 11.12
CA CYS A 100 2.93 8.00 11.02
C CYS A 100 1.44 8.01 10.63
N ALA A 101 0.61 8.84 11.26
CA ALA A 101 -0.79 9.00 10.88
C ALA A 101 -0.92 9.41 9.40
N SER A 102 -0.12 10.40 8.96
CA SER A 102 -0.12 10.88 7.59
C SER A 102 0.36 9.83 6.56
N MET A 103 1.32 8.97 6.93
CA MET A 103 1.77 7.85 6.09
C MET A 103 0.71 6.75 6.00
N THR A 104 0.01 6.49 7.10
CA THR A 104 -1.08 5.53 7.16
C THR A 104 -2.25 5.93 6.28
N GLU A 105 -2.67 7.20 6.33
CA GLU A 105 -3.69 7.73 5.42
C GLU A 105 -3.30 7.55 3.94
N ASN A 106 -2.02 7.77 3.62
CA ASN A 106 -1.53 7.58 2.26
C ASN A 106 -1.55 6.10 1.85
N SER A 107 -1.15 5.20 2.74
CA SER A 107 -1.24 3.75 2.52
C SER A 107 -2.67 3.31 2.26
N ILE A 108 -3.63 3.78 3.07
CA ILE A 108 -5.07 3.53 2.90
C ILE A 108 -5.55 4.01 1.53
N ARG A 109 -5.17 5.23 1.13
CA ARG A 109 -5.54 5.78 -0.19
C ARG A 109 -4.98 4.94 -1.33
N GLN A 110 -3.73 4.50 -1.22
CA GLN A 110 -3.08 3.68 -2.25
C GLN A 110 -3.73 2.29 -2.32
N HIS A 111 -4.00 1.67 -1.17
CA HIS A 111 -4.74 0.40 -1.06
C HIS A 111 -6.14 0.51 -1.66
N GLY A 112 -6.88 1.56 -1.34
CA GLY A 112 -8.21 1.83 -1.90
C GLY A 112 -8.17 2.09 -3.41
N THR A 113 -7.12 2.74 -3.91
CA THR A 113 -6.90 2.95 -5.35
C THR A 113 -6.66 1.63 -6.09
N ILE A 114 -5.90 0.72 -5.49
CA ILE A 114 -5.58 -0.59 -6.07
C ILE A 114 -6.80 -1.53 -5.97
N TYR A 115 -7.34 -1.70 -4.77
CA TYR A 115 -8.28 -2.78 -4.46
C TYR A 115 -9.75 -2.37 -4.48
N GLY A 116 -10.08 -1.08 -4.38
CA GLY A 116 -11.47 -0.62 -4.47
C GLY A 116 -12.11 -0.96 -5.83
N PRO A 117 -11.52 -0.56 -6.97
CA PRO A 117 -12.03 -0.93 -8.30
C PRO A 117 -12.01 -2.44 -8.56
N LEU A 118 -11.07 -3.18 -7.95
CA LEU A 118 -11.03 -4.64 -8.01
C LEU A 118 -12.24 -5.25 -7.28
N GLY A 119 -12.55 -4.78 -6.07
CA GLY A 119 -13.72 -5.18 -5.31
C GLY A 119 -15.01 -4.91 -6.08
N ASP A 120 -15.16 -3.70 -6.62
CA ASP A 120 -16.30 -3.32 -7.47
C ASP A 120 -16.46 -4.27 -8.67
N LEU A 121 -15.36 -4.72 -9.29
CA LEU A 121 -15.41 -5.67 -10.40
C LEU A 121 -15.78 -7.08 -9.91
N ALA A 122 -15.16 -7.54 -8.82
CA ALA A 122 -15.38 -8.89 -8.32
C ALA A 122 -16.83 -9.08 -7.84
N GLN A 123 -17.45 -8.04 -7.27
CA GLN A 123 -18.87 -8.03 -6.93
C GLN A 123 -19.79 -8.17 -8.14
N ASP A 124 -19.48 -7.48 -9.25
CA ASP A 124 -20.23 -7.61 -10.50
C ASP A 124 -20.00 -8.98 -11.19
N GLY A 125 -18.86 -9.62 -10.90
CA GLY A 125 -18.43 -10.86 -11.54
C GLY A 125 -18.04 -10.70 -13.01
N VAL A 126 -18.26 -11.75 -13.79
CA VAL A 126 -17.99 -11.73 -15.23
C VAL A 126 -19.04 -10.90 -15.94
N LEU A 127 -18.60 -10.10 -16.92
CA LEU A 127 -19.47 -9.19 -17.65
C LEU A 127 -20.53 -9.94 -18.43
N ASP A 128 -21.80 -9.84 -18.02
CA ASP A 128 -22.93 -10.35 -18.79
C ASP A 128 -23.16 -9.48 -20.05
N PRO A 129 -23.04 -10.05 -21.26
CA PRO A 129 -23.31 -9.33 -22.51
C PRO A 129 -24.72 -8.71 -22.57
N ALA A 130 -25.74 -9.33 -21.98
CA ALA A 130 -27.11 -8.80 -22.02
C ALA A 130 -27.24 -7.48 -21.25
N SER A 131 -26.47 -7.30 -20.19
CA SER A 131 -26.42 -6.06 -19.41
C SER A 131 -25.84 -4.86 -20.18
N LEU A 132 -25.15 -5.08 -21.31
CA LEU A 132 -24.45 -4.03 -22.06
C LEU A 132 -25.32 -3.33 -23.11
N THR A 133 -26.54 -3.81 -23.34
CA THR A 133 -27.46 -3.25 -24.33
C THR A 133 -27.90 -1.82 -23.97
N GLU A 134 -27.92 -1.49 -22.69
CA GLU A 134 -28.18 -0.15 -22.22
C GLU A 134 -26.92 0.73 -22.30
N ARG A 135 -27.04 1.90 -22.96
CA ARG A 135 -25.94 2.87 -23.07
C ARG A 135 -25.38 3.30 -21.72
N LYS A 136 -26.22 3.40 -20.68
CA LYS A 136 -25.80 3.77 -19.32
C LYS A 136 -24.94 2.67 -18.69
N ALA A 137 -25.33 1.41 -18.84
CA ALA A 137 -24.57 0.26 -18.35
C ALA A 137 -23.22 0.12 -19.07
N SER A 138 -23.21 0.24 -20.40
CA SER A 138 -21.98 0.26 -21.21
C SER A 138 -20.99 1.36 -20.75
N LYS A 139 -21.46 2.60 -20.58
CA LYS A 139 -20.65 3.70 -20.04
C LYS A 139 -20.12 3.42 -18.64
N ARG A 140 -20.92 2.80 -17.76
CA ARG A 140 -20.49 2.41 -16.40
C ARG A 140 -19.35 1.40 -16.47
N GLN A 141 -19.45 0.40 -17.35
CA GLN A 141 -18.40 -0.61 -17.52
C GLN A 141 -17.11 -0.03 -18.12
N GLN A 142 -17.19 0.88 -19.09
CA GLN A 142 -16.02 1.61 -19.61
C GLN A 142 -15.29 2.40 -18.51
N ARG A 143 -16.05 3.11 -17.64
CA ARG A 143 -15.46 3.81 -16.48
C ARG A 143 -14.78 2.85 -15.52
N LYS A 144 -15.37 1.68 -15.26
CA LYS A 144 -14.79 0.64 -14.41
C LYS A 144 -13.48 0.10 -15.00
N ILE A 145 -13.43 -0.16 -16.31
CA ILE A 145 -12.22 -0.55 -17.03
C ILE A 145 -11.13 0.52 -16.86
N ARG A 146 -11.44 1.80 -17.06
CA ARG A 146 -10.49 2.90 -16.86
C ARG A 146 -9.95 2.94 -15.42
N ARG A 147 -10.80 2.79 -14.41
CA ARG A 147 -10.38 2.74 -12.99
C ARG A 147 -9.43 1.57 -12.75
N LEU A 148 -9.73 0.39 -13.27
CA LEU A 148 -8.87 -0.79 -13.13
C LEU A 148 -7.51 -0.65 -13.80
N ARG A 149 -7.41 0.09 -14.92
CA ARG A 149 -6.11 0.43 -15.54
C ARG A 149 -5.26 1.29 -14.59
N VAL A 150 -5.87 2.30 -13.95
CA VAL A 150 -5.19 3.12 -12.94
C VAL A 150 -4.78 2.27 -11.74
N SER A 151 -5.67 1.40 -11.24
CA SER A 151 -5.35 0.45 -10.17
C SER A 151 -4.17 -0.45 -10.52
N ALA A 152 -4.10 -0.92 -11.77
CA ALA A 152 -3.04 -1.81 -12.22
C ALA A 152 -1.70 -1.09 -12.30
N GLN A 153 -1.69 0.17 -12.73
CA GLN A 153 -0.49 1.01 -12.70
C GLN A 153 -0.02 1.29 -11.27
N ALA A 154 -0.96 1.57 -10.35
CA ALA A 154 -0.63 1.79 -8.93
C ALA A 154 -0.09 0.51 -8.26
N ALA A 155 -0.60 -0.67 -8.61
CA ALA A 155 -0.07 -1.94 -8.14
C ALA A 155 1.34 -2.22 -8.68
N ASP A 156 1.55 -2.03 -9.99
CA ASP A 156 2.83 -2.22 -10.68
C ASP A 156 3.97 -1.39 -10.06
N ARG A 157 3.65 -0.15 -9.66
CA ARG A 157 4.60 0.79 -9.07
C ARG A 157 4.58 0.86 -7.55
N TYR A 158 3.85 -0.01 -6.86
CA TYR A 158 3.52 0.16 -5.45
C TYR A 158 4.73 0.46 -4.55
N LEU A 159 5.81 -0.33 -4.64
CA LEU A 159 7.01 -0.15 -3.82
C LEU A 159 7.87 1.05 -4.23
N GLU A 160 7.79 1.49 -5.50
CA GLU A 160 8.46 2.69 -5.96
C GLU A 160 7.73 3.92 -5.40
N ASP A 161 6.41 3.97 -5.56
CA ASP A 161 5.57 5.05 -5.05
C ASP A 161 5.66 5.15 -3.52
N LEU A 162 5.70 4.02 -2.80
CA LEU A 162 5.90 4.01 -1.35
C LEU A 162 7.24 4.66 -0.93
N ARG A 163 8.34 4.38 -1.65
CA ARG A 163 9.65 4.98 -1.36
C ARG A 163 9.66 6.48 -1.62
N VAL A 164 9.05 6.90 -2.74
CA VAL A 164 8.94 8.31 -3.10
C VAL A 164 8.11 9.07 -2.06
N ASP A 165 6.95 8.53 -1.69
CA ASP A 165 6.07 9.16 -0.70
C ASP A 165 6.71 9.24 0.68
N LEU A 166 7.41 8.18 1.10
CA LEU A 166 8.15 8.16 2.36
C LEU A 166 9.24 9.24 2.36
N SER A 167 10.08 9.28 1.32
CA SER A 167 11.16 10.27 1.20
C SER A 167 10.61 11.70 1.22
N ALA A 168 9.54 11.96 0.46
CA ALA A 168 8.91 13.27 0.42
C ALA A 168 8.32 13.69 1.79
N LYS A 169 7.66 12.76 2.49
CA LYS A 169 7.10 13.00 3.83
C LYS A 169 8.18 13.23 4.89
N LEU A 170 9.25 12.44 4.87
CA LEU A 170 10.40 12.66 5.77
C LEU A 170 11.10 13.98 5.48
N ALA A 171 11.29 14.33 4.21
CA ALA A 171 11.88 15.60 3.81
C ALA A 171 11.09 16.81 4.31
N ALA A 172 9.76 16.71 4.30
CA ALA A 172 8.84 17.75 4.76
C ALA A 172 8.60 17.79 6.28
N SER A 173 9.02 16.77 7.04
CA SER A 173 8.82 16.69 8.49
C SER A 173 9.65 17.71 9.27
N ALA A 174 9.22 18.04 10.50
CA ALA A 174 9.98 18.89 11.42
C ALA A 174 11.11 18.16 12.18
N LEU A 175 11.40 16.91 11.82
CA LEU A 175 12.47 16.12 12.40
C LEU A 175 13.85 16.69 12.00
N ASP A 176 14.78 16.74 12.95
CA ASP A 176 16.15 17.15 12.65
C ASP A 176 16.84 16.15 11.71
N SER A 177 17.88 16.61 10.99
CA SER A 177 18.57 15.81 9.96
C SER A 177 19.12 14.49 10.48
N LYS A 178 19.63 14.44 11.71
CA LYS A 178 20.15 13.20 12.31
C LYS A 178 19.04 12.19 12.55
N THR A 179 17.87 12.67 12.97
CA THR A 179 16.70 11.83 13.19
C THR A 179 16.16 11.31 11.85
N ARG A 180 16.02 12.17 10.84
CA ARG A 180 15.56 11.76 9.50
C ARG A 180 16.46 10.69 8.90
N GLN A 181 17.77 10.87 8.97
CA GLN A 181 18.73 9.88 8.48
C GLN A 181 18.61 8.53 9.21
N LEU A 182 18.40 8.56 10.53
CA LEU A 182 18.18 7.34 11.32
C LEU A 182 16.88 6.64 10.89
N VAL A 183 15.79 7.40 10.74
CA VAL A 183 14.49 6.88 10.30
C VAL A 183 14.58 6.26 8.91
N GLU A 184 15.20 6.94 7.94
CA GLU A 184 15.40 6.42 6.59
C GLU A 184 16.18 5.10 6.60
N MET A 185 17.26 5.06 7.36
CA MET A 185 18.08 3.86 7.51
C MET A 185 17.30 2.71 8.14
N GLU A 186 16.53 2.98 9.20
CA GLU A 186 15.76 1.95 9.91
C GLU A 186 14.60 1.42 9.06
N ILE A 187 13.84 2.29 8.39
CA ILE A 187 12.78 1.87 7.46
C ILE A 187 13.38 1.04 6.32
N GLN A 188 14.53 1.44 5.78
CA GLN A 188 15.16 0.69 4.71
C GLN A 188 15.56 -0.72 5.20
N ARG A 189 16.31 -0.81 6.30
CA ARG A 189 16.92 -2.06 6.78
C ARG A 189 15.94 -3.02 7.42
N GLU A 190 15.00 -2.49 8.21
CA GLU A 190 14.07 -3.31 9.00
C GLU A 190 12.76 -3.58 8.27
N VAL A 191 12.44 -2.77 7.24
CA VAL A 191 11.20 -2.92 6.48
C VAL A 191 11.50 -3.19 5.01
N LEU A 192 11.94 -2.18 4.25
CA LEU A 192 11.93 -2.23 2.78
C LEU A 192 12.88 -3.28 2.17
N ASP A 193 13.99 -3.61 2.83
CA ASP A 193 14.92 -4.67 2.38
C ASP A 193 14.27 -6.06 2.36
N TYR A 194 13.21 -6.27 3.16
CA TYR A 194 12.47 -7.53 3.19
C TYR A 194 11.36 -7.60 2.12
N TYR A 195 11.17 -6.57 1.31
CA TYR A 195 10.08 -6.53 0.32
C TYR A 195 10.59 -6.27 -1.09
N GLN A 196 10.03 -7.00 -2.05
CA GLN A 196 10.31 -6.80 -3.48
C GLN A 196 9.03 -6.88 -4.31
N PRO A 197 9.04 -6.36 -5.55
CA PRO A 197 7.96 -6.58 -6.48
C PRO A 197 7.66 -8.07 -6.60
N GLY A 198 6.37 -8.40 -6.55
CA GLY A 198 5.90 -9.76 -6.81
C GLY A 198 5.76 -10.01 -8.31
N ASN A 199 5.04 -11.07 -8.66
CA ASN A 199 4.81 -11.49 -10.05
C ASN A 199 3.57 -10.84 -10.67
N PHE A 200 3.08 -9.72 -10.11
CA PHE A 200 1.96 -8.98 -10.68
C PHE A 200 2.29 -8.55 -12.12
N SER A 201 1.46 -8.96 -13.06
CA SER A 201 1.61 -8.57 -14.46
C SER A 201 0.55 -7.55 -14.85
N ARG A 202 0.97 -6.30 -15.07
CA ARG A 202 0.10 -5.25 -15.61
C ARG A 202 -0.43 -5.62 -17.00
N ASP A 203 0.39 -6.24 -17.83
CA ASP A 203 0.00 -6.65 -19.19
C ASP A 203 -1.09 -7.72 -19.18
N SER A 204 -1.03 -8.66 -18.23
CA SER A 204 -2.10 -9.66 -18.03
C SER A 204 -3.43 -9.00 -17.68
N ILE A 205 -3.40 -7.98 -16.81
CA ILE A 205 -4.58 -7.17 -16.48
C ILE A 205 -5.10 -6.44 -17.73
N GLU A 206 -4.23 -5.75 -18.45
CA GLU A 206 -4.61 -4.99 -19.64
C GLU A 206 -5.22 -5.89 -20.72
N HIS A 207 -4.67 -7.09 -20.94
CA HIS A 207 -5.22 -8.05 -21.90
C HIS A 207 -6.64 -8.47 -21.55
N TYR A 208 -6.91 -8.74 -20.28
CA TYR A 208 -8.27 -9.08 -19.82
C TYR A 208 -9.22 -7.89 -19.97
N LEU A 209 -8.79 -6.69 -19.59
CA LEU A 209 -9.59 -5.46 -19.71
C LEU A 209 -9.89 -5.11 -21.18
N SER A 210 -8.90 -5.24 -22.05
CA SER A 210 -9.04 -5.09 -23.51
C SER A 210 -10.07 -6.05 -24.10
N ARG A 211 -10.18 -7.28 -23.60
CA ARG A 211 -11.25 -8.22 -24.02
C ARG A 211 -12.64 -7.75 -23.59
N ARG A 212 -12.79 -7.22 -22.37
CA ARG A 212 -14.07 -6.64 -21.90
C ARG A 212 -14.45 -5.42 -22.74
N GLU A 213 -13.49 -4.54 -23.01
CA GLU A 213 -13.69 -3.36 -23.84
C GLU A 213 -14.12 -3.74 -25.27
N LYS A 214 -13.45 -4.73 -25.88
CA LYS A 214 -13.84 -5.26 -27.20
C LYS A 214 -15.25 -5.83 -27.21
N LEU A 215 -15.69 -6.52 -26.15
CA LEU A 215 -17.06 -7.03 -26.05
C LEU A 215 -18.08 -5.87 -25.99
N ILE A 216 -17.80 -4.84 -25.19
CA ILE A 216 -18.64 -3.64 -25.10
C ILE A 216 -18.74 -2.96 -26.47
N GLN A 217 -17.60 -2.76 -27.13
CA GLN A 217 -17.52 -2.10 -28.43
C GLN A 217 -18.26 -2.92 -29.51
N LEU A 218 -18.10 -4.25 -29.49
CA LEU A 218 -18.75 -5.14 -30.45
C LEU A 218 -20.28 -5.01 -30.42
N LEU A 219 -20.88 -4.91 -29.23
CA LEU A 219 -22.32 -4.70 -29.11
C LEU A 219 -22.72 -3.27 -29.49
N ALA A 220 -21.96 -2.27 -29.06
CA ALA A 220 -22.22 -0.87 -29.40
C ALA A 220 -22.19 -0.60 -30.91
N ASP A 221 -21.30 -1.26 -31.65
CA ASP A 221 -21.14 -1.10 -33.11
C ASP A 221 -22.18 -1.87 -33.93
N ASN A 222 -22.95 -2.77 -33.30
CA ASN A 222 -23.90 -3.63 -34.00
C ASN A 222 -25.30 -3.59 -33.34
N PRO A 223 -25.91 -2.41 -33.17
CA PRO A 223 -27.17 -2.27 -32.43
C PRO A 223 -28.33 -3.04 -33.08
N ASP A 224 -28.37 -3.13 -34.41
CA ASP A 224 -29.41 -3.86 -35.15
C ASP A 224 -29.13 -5.37 -35.26
N GLY A 225 -27.95 -5.83 -34.80
CA GLY A 225 -27.52 -7.22 -34.89
C GLY A 225 -28.10 -8.14 -33.83
N TYR A 226 -28.77 -7.58 -32.81
CA TYR A 226 -29.33 -8.31 -31.68
C TYR A 226 -30.58 -7.61 -31.10
N SER A 227 -31.34 -8.34 -30.28
CA SER A 227 -32.43 -7.84 -29.45
C SER A 227 -32.39 -8.55 -28.08
N ILE A 228 -33.06 -7.98 -27.08
CA ILE A 228 -33.28 -8.69 -25.81
C ILE A 228 -34.59 -9.46 -25.90
N ARG A 229 -34.55 -10.77 -25.58
CA ARG A 229 -35.73 -11.63 -25.45
C ARG A 229 -35.64 -12.39 -24.14
N SER A 230 -36.65 -12.24 -23.28
CA SER A 230 -36.72 -12.89 -21.97
C SER A 230 -35.45 -12.71 -21.12
N GLY A 231 -34.85 -11.52 -21.16
CA GLY A 231 -33.63 -11.18 -20.42
C GLY A 231 -32.32 -11.67 -21.04
N ALA A 232 -32.34 -12.36 -22.18
CA ALA A 232 -31.16 -12.84 -22.88
C ALA A 232 -30.95 -12.13 -24.22
N LEU A 233 -29.70 -12.08 -24.68
CA LEU A 233 -29.38 -11.62 -26.03
C LEU A 233 -29.86 -12.63 -27.08
N TYR A 234 -30.72 -12.17 -27.97
CA TYR A 234 -31.09 -12.86 -29.20
C TYR A 234 -30.37 -12.20 -30.37
N PHE A 235 -29.61 -12.98 -31.15
CA PHE A 235 -28.85 -12.45 -32.28
C PHE A 235 -29.55 -12.70 -33.60
N HIS A 236 -29.77 -11.63 -34.38
CA HIS A 236 -30.24 -11.71 -35.75
C HIS A 236 -29.11 -12.08 -36.72
N ASN A 237 -27.85 -11.79 -36.33
CA ASN A 237 -26.65 -12.10 -37.10
C ASN A 237 -25.83 -13.24 -36.44
N ALA A 238 -25.73 -14.38 -37.11
CA ALA A 238 -24.98 -15.55 -36.61
C ALA A 238 -23.46 -15.33 -36.50
N GLY A 239 -22.89 -14.41 -37.30
CA GLY A 239 -21.48 -14.00 -37.19
C GLY A 239 -21.23 -13.18 -35.93
N LEU A 240 -22.11 -12.22 -35.64
CA LEU A 240 -22.06 -11.42 -34.41
C LEU A 240 -22.17 -12.30 -33.17
N ARG A 241 -23.13 -13.23 -33.15
CA ARG A 241 -23.29 -14.21 -32.07
C ARG A 241 -21.99 -14.96 -31.78
N ARG A 242 -21.37 -15.54 -32.82
CA ARG A 242 -20.12 -16.30 -32.67
C ARG A 242 -18.99 -15.46 -32.07
N ARG A 243 -18.87 -14.19 -32.48
CA ARG A 243 -17.86 -13.26 -31.93
C ARG A 243 -18.12 -12.92 -30.48
N VAL A 244 -19.37 -12.62 -30.11
CA VAL A 244 -19.76 -12.37 -28.72
C VAL A 244 -19.52 -13.61 -27.85
N ASP A 245 -19.99 -14.78 -28.28
CA ASP A 245 -19.83 -16.05 -27.55
C ASP A 245 -18.36 -16.43 -27.37
N SER A 246 -17.51 -16.15 -28.35
CA SER A 246 -16.06 -16.39 -28.27
C SER A 246 -15.40 -15.46 -27.24
N LEU A 247 -15.67 -14.15 -27.30
CA LEU A 247 -15.14 -13.18 -26.35
C LEU A 247 -15.62 -13.44 -24.93
N TYR A 248 -16.93 -13.72 -24.76
CA TYR A 248 -17.51 -14.00 -23.46
C TYR A 248 -16.91 -15.26 -22.82
N ARG A 249 -16.72 -16.35 -23.59
CA ARG A 249 -16.00 -17.54 -23.10
C ARG A 249 -14.56 -17.24 -22.69
N ALA A 250 -13.84 -16.43 -23.47
CA ALA A 250 -12.48 -16.03 -23.13
C ALA A 250 -12.42 -15.16 -21.86
N LEU A 251 -13.46 -14.37 -21.57
CA LEU A 251 -13.60 -13.62 -20.33
C LEU A 251 -13.89 -14.54 -19.14
N LEU A 252 -14.84 -15.47 -19.27
CA LEU A 252 -15.14 -16.46 -18.24
C LEU A 252 -13.88 -17.25 -17.84
N GLN A 253 -13.14 -17.78 -18.82
CA GLN A 253 -11.90 -18.53 -18.57
C GLN A 253 -10.78 -17.66 -17.99
N GLY A 254 -10.74 -16.37 -18.32
CA GLY A 254 -9.70 -15.44 -17.87
C GLY A 254 -9.97 -14.84 -16.49
N HIS A 255 -11.21 -14.82 -16.01
CA HIS A 255 -11.62 -14.07 -14.83
C HIS A 255 -10.88 -14.50 -13.55
N GLY A 256 -10.78 -15.81 -13.30
CA GLY A 256 -10.06 -16.31 -12.13
C GLY A 256 -8.57 -15.93 -12.15
N LYS A 257 -7.91 -16.02 -13.31
CA LYS A 257 -6.52 -15.61 -13.49
C LYS A 257 -6.33 -14.10 -13.30
N PHE A 258 -7.29 -13.31 -13.79
CA PHE A 258 -7.32 -11.87 -13.57
C PHE A 258 -7.35 -11.54 -12.07
N LEU A 259 -8.26 -12.15 -11.30
CA LEU A 259 -8.34 -11.91 -9.84
C LEU A 259 -7.08 -12.41 -9.11
N ALA A 260 -6.55 -13.57 -9.50
CA ALA A 260 -5.35 -14.15 -8.90
C ALA A 260 -4.07 -13.31 -9.13
N ASN A 261 -4.00 -12.55 -10.21
CA ASN A 261 -2.86 -11.67 -10.49
C ASN A 261 -2.69 -10.58 -9.41
N TRP A 262 -3.79 -10.03 -8.88
CA TRP A 262 -3.77 -9.02 -7.81
C TRP A 262 -3.26 -9.54 -6.46
N LYS A 263 -3.10 -10.86 -6.30
CA LYS A 263 -2.50 -11.45 -5.10
C LYS A 263 -0.97 -11.36 -5.10
N GLN A 264 -0.37 -10.87 -6.18
CA GLN A 264 1.06 -10.98 -6.47
C GLN A 264 1.76 -9.62 -6.55
N VAL A 265 1.19 -8.56 -5.95
CA VAL A 265 1.74 -7.19 -6.04
C VAL A 265 3.12 -7.09 -5.38
N VAL A 266 3.23 -7.48 -4.11
CA VAL A 266 4.48 -7.51 -3.35
C VAL A 266 4.73 -8.93 -2.82
N ARG A 267 6.00 -9.30 -2.68
CA ARG A 267 6.43 -10.53 -2.00
C ARG A 267 7.45 -10.22 -0.91
N HIS A 268 7.36 -10.95 0.19
CA HIS A 268 8.33 -10.88 1.28
C HIS A 268 9.54 -11.77 0.96
N GLN A 269 10.75 -11.25 1.15
CA GLN A 269 12.00 -11.98 1.04
C GLN A 269 12.42 -12.50 2.40
N GLN A 270 12.72 -13.79 2.51
CA GLN A 270 13.55 -14.25 3.61
C GLN A 270 14.96 -13.74 3.35
N ARG A 271 15.59 -13.08 4.33
CA ARG A 271 17.01 -12.68 4.23
C ARG A 271 17.80 -13.90 3.75
N PRO A 272 18.63 -13.80 2.69
CA PRO A 272 19.62 -14.84 2.46
C PRO A 272 20.43 -14.93 3.75
N LEU A 273 20.45 -16.12 4.37
CA LEU A 273 21.35 -16.41 5.46
C LEU A 273 22.73 -16.00 4.95
N SER A 274 23.30 -14.95 5.52
CA SER A 274 24.69 -14.59 5.29
C SER A 274 25.47 -15.86 5.54
N THR A 275 26.00 -16.44 4.46
CA THR A 275 26.96 -17.52 4.53
C THR A 275 28.05 -16.97 5.41
N SER A 276 28.12 -17.49 6.63
CA SER A 276 29.30 -17.42 7.49
C SER A 276 30.44 -17.91 6.61
N GLN A 277 31.15 -16.98 5.97
CA GLN A 277 32.44 -17.27 5.39
C GLN A 277 33.36 -17.49 6.57
N GLY A 278 33.56 -18.77 6.87
CA GLY A 278 34.75 -19.18 7.57
C GLY A 278 35.96 -18.76 6.76
N VAL A 279 36.83 -17.99 7.40
CA VAL A 279 38.28 -18.16 7.39
C VAL A 279 38.75 -17.95 8.81
#